data_AF-A0A9D4MQE2-F1
#
_entry.id   AF-A0A9D4MQE2-F1
#
_cell.length_a   1.000
_cell.length_b   1.000
_cell.length_c   1.000
_cell.angle_alpha   90.00
_cell.angle_beta   90.00
_cell.angle_gamma   90.00
#
_symmetry.space_group_name_H-M   'P 1'
#
loop_
_entity.id
_entity.type
_entity.pdbx_description
1 polymer ?
#
loop_
_entity_poly.entity_id
_entity_poly.type
_entity_poly.pdbx_seq_one_letter_code
_entity_poly.pdbx_strand_id
1 'polypeptide(L)' 'METKNESHVLIAIDESSYSDSAFEWYLENMHRPGNYVILFHAVEFHTLAAIRE' A
#
# COMPACT_ATOMS: atom_id res chain seq x y z
N MET A 1 -23.10 21.12 9.14
CA MET A 1 -21.70 20.74 8.86
C MET A 1 -21.76 19.45 8.07
N GLU A 2 -21.38 19.47 6.80
CA GLU A 2 -21.21 18.22 6.05
C GLU A 2 -20.03 17.46 6.66
N THR A 3 -20.28 16.24 7.13
CA THR A 3 -19.22 15.29 7.46
C THR A 3 -18.57 14.89 6.15
N LYS A 4 -17.40 15.45 5.85
CA LYS A 4 -16.58 15.04 4.72
C LYS A 4 -16.22 13.57 4.96
N ASN A 5 -16.80 12.64 4.19
CA ASN A 5 -16.49 11.21 4.31
C ASN A 5 -15.02 11.01 3.94
N GLU A 6 -14.18 10.82 4.94
CA GLU A 6 -12.79 10.45 4.74
C GLU A 6 -12.73 8.96 4.39
N SER A 7 -12.23 8.66 3.19
CA SER A 7 -12.07 7.28 2.73
C SER A 7 -10.64 6.83 3.02
N HIS A 8 -10.49 5.73 3.75
CA HIS A 8 -9.19 5.10 3.95
C HIS A 8 -8.86 4.23 2.74
N VAL A 9 -7.69 4.45 2.15
CA VAL A 9 -7.20 3.68 1.00
C VAL A 9 -5.87 3.04 1.38
N LEU A 10 -5.82 1.70 1.37
CA LEU A 10 -4.58 0.96 1.58
C LEU A 10 -4.04 0.48 0.24
N ILE A 11 -2.77 0.76 -0.02
CA ILE A 11 -2.05 0.36 -1.22
C ILE A 11 -0.87 -0.51 -0.79
N ALA A 12 -0.85 -1.74 -1.27
CA ALA A 12 0.29 -2.64 -1.06
C ALA A 12 1.47 -2.18 -1.92
N ILE A 13 2.66 -2.08 -1.33
CA ILE A 13 3.89 -1.71 -2.03
C ILE A 13 4.99 -2.75 -1.81
N ASP A 14 5.92 -2.83 -2.75
CA ASP A 14 7.15 -3.61 -2.64
C ASP A 14 8.31 -2.86 -3.33
N GLU A 15 9.48 -3.50 -3.48
CA GLU A 15 10.63 -2.88 -4.15
C GLU A 15 10.55 -2.97 -5.68
N SER A 16 9.42 -3.42 -6.23
CA SER A 16 9.25 -3.57 -7.68
C SER A 16 8.69 -2.31 -8.32
N SER A 17 9.07 -2.07 -9.57
CA SER A 17 8.50 -1.00 -10.40
C SER A 17 7.00 -1.16 -10.70
N TYR A 18 6.44 -2.35 -10.48
CA TYR A 18 5.01 -2.59 -10.59
C TYR A 18 4.25 -1.88 -9.48
N SER A 19 4.79 -1.85 -8.27
CA SER A 19 4.16 -1.16 -7.15
C SER A 19 4.20 0.36 -7.33
N ASP A 20 5.29 0.90 -7.87
CA ASP A 20 5.40 2.32 -8.26
C ASP A 20 4.32 2.67 -9.29
N SER A 21 4.22 1.88 -10.37
CA SER A 21 3.23 2.10 -11.43
C SER A 21 1.78 2.04 -10.90
N ALA A 22 1.50 1.12 -9.96
CA ALA A 22 0.18 1.00 -9.36
C ALA A 22 -0.16 2.21 -8.47
N PHE A 23 0.82 2.72 -7.73
CA PHE A 23 0.66 3.92 -6.92
C PHE A 23 0.43 5.16 -7.79
N GLU A 24 1.22 5.35 -8.85
CA GLU A 24 1.04 6.43 -9.82
C GLU A 24 -0.35 6.39 -10.46
N TRP A 25 -0.78 5.20 -10.90
CA TRP A 25 -2.11 5.04 -11.48
C TRP A 25 -3.22 5.41 -10.48
N TYR A 26 -3.09 5.02 -9.21
CA TYR A 26 -4.02 5.43 -8.16
C TYR A 26 -4.09 6.95 -8.02
N LEU A 27 -2.95 7.64 -7.98
CA LEU A 27 -2.89 9.11 -7.87
C LEU A 27 -3.58 9.80 -9.05
N GLU A 28 -3.36 9.31 -10.26
CA GLU A 28 -3.89 9.91 -11.48
C GLU A 28 -5.39 9.63 -11.69
N ASN A 29 -5.88 8.47 -11.27
CA ASN A 29 -7.20 7.97 -11.69
C ASN A 29 -8.22 7.83 -10.56
N MET A 30 -7.77 7.58 -9.33
CA MET A 30 -8.65 7.22 -8.21
C MET A 30 -8.59 8.19 -7.04
N HIS A 31 -7.46 8.86 -6.82
CA HIS A 31 -7.29 9.73 -5.67
C HIS A 31 -8.31 10.88 -5.66
N ARG A 32 -8.84 11.19 -4.47
CA ARG A 32 -9.80 12.28 -4.26
C ARG A 32 -9.49 13.03 -2.97
N PRO A 33 -9.79 14.34 -2.90
CA PRO A 33 -9.68 15.11 -1.66
C PRO A 33 -10.44 14.43 -0.51
N GLY A 34 -9.77 14.21 0.61
CA GLY A 34 -10.30 13.49 1.76
C GLY A 34 -9.99 11.99 1.78
N ASN A 35 -9.25 11.46 0.80
CA ASN A 35 -8.65 10.14 0.96
C ASN A 35 -7.50 10.19 1.97
N TYR A 36 -7.52 9.26 2.93
CA TYR A 36 -6.39 8.97 3.80
C TYR A 36 -5.66 7.75 3.26
N VAL A 37 -4.50 7.97 2.64
CA VAL A 37 -3.75 6.94 1.89
C VAL A 37 -2.72 6.29 2.80
N ILE A 38 -2.72 4.96 2.85
CA ILE A 38 -1.81 4.12 3.62
C ILE A 38 -1.02 3.28 2.63
N LEU A 39 0.30 3.45 2.60
CA LEU A 39 1.20 2.57 1.88
C LEU A 39 1.67 1.45 2.83
N PHE A 40 1.50 0.20 2.41
CA PHE A 40 1.78 -0.96 3.24
C PHE A 40 2.75 -1.92 2.55
N HIS A 41 3.93 -2.10 3.14
CA HIS A 41 4.91 -3.09 2.71
C HIS A 41 4.87 -4.31 3.65
N ALA A 42 4.56 -5.48 3.11
CA ALA A 42 4.59 -6.73 3.88
C ALA A 42 5.98 -7.37 3.73
N VAL A 43 6.76 -7.37 4.80
CA VAL A 43 8.08 -8.03 4.80
C VAL A 43 7.90 -9.54 4.92
N GLU A 44 8.42 -10.29 3.95
CA GLU A 44 8.47 -11.76 4.03
C GLU A 44 9.65 -12.23 4.89
N PHE A 45 9.34 -12.72 6.10
CA PHE A 45 10.33 -13.42 6.90
C PHE A 45 10.49 -14.84 6.40
N HIS A 46 11.61 -15.11 5.73
CA HIS A 46 12.03 -16.47 5.46
C HIS A 46 12.34 -17.16 6.79
N THR A 47 11.48 -18.09 7.21
CA THR A 47 11.72 -18.85 8.44
C THR A 47 13.02 -19.65 8.25
N LEU A 48 14.05 -19.40 9.08
CA LEU A 48 15.28 -20.20 9.16
C LEU A 48 15.02 -21.58 9.80
N ALA A 49 13.94 -22.25 9.43
CA ALA A 49 13.59 -23.57 9.92
C ALA A 49 14.32 -24.67 9.13
N ALA A 50 15.66 -24.59 9.01
CA ALA A 50 16.46 -25.68 8.44
C ALA A 50 17.95 -25.63 8.80
N ILE A 51 18.33 -25.21 10.01
CA ILE A 51 19.63 -25.63 10.57
C ILE A 51 19.35 -26.28 11.93
N ARG A 52 19.05 -27.58 11.88
CA ARG A 52 19.29 -28.49 13.01
C ARG A 52 20.42 -29.42 12.56
N GLU A 53 21.54 -29.28 13.25
CA GLU A 53 22.75 -30.13 13.33
C GLU A 53 23.29 -30.75 12.05
#